data_AF-A0A3R9NJB7-F1
#
_entry.id   AF-A0A3R9NJB7-F1
#
_cell.length_a   1.000
_cell.length_b   1.000
_cell.length_c   1.000
_cell.angle_alpha   90.00
_cell.angle_beta   90.00
_cell.angle_gamma   90.00
#
_symmetry.space_group_name_H-M   'P 1'
#
loop_
_entity.id
_entity.type
_entity.pdbx_description
1 polymer ?
#
loop_
_entity_poly.entity_id
_entity_poly.type
_entity_poly.pdbx_seq_one_letter_code
_entity_poly.pdbx_strand_id
1 'polypeptide(L)'
;MTTTSYPLSPMEATLLPAPTDFTLLPAAPAPLTQLRRSLAADTLKLKRTAALRLTLLSGAFPVLITFLIFFFKGDIIMKTGGSPWPRFISTSWQTAGTLLLPLFVVLLTSLVVHIETKATAWKHLYAQPVGRGAVFVSKLLLILALNAVALLLFAALVLGAGLLLSVLRPKLGFVLATIPFETVVWMLLRTYVATLGLLAVQYVVSLFWRSFVVPVGVGMGAVVATIALLSWEHADKIPYAAPLGTAMAMKMEKATLTVAHELAKHEWYSLGWFAGVLVLGYVLLLRRNVS
;
A
#
# COMPACT_ATOMS: atom_id res chain seq x y z
N MET A 1 -94.40 -4.23 3.38
CA MET A 1 -92.98 -3.97 3.11
C MET A 1 -92.42 -3.21 4.29
N THR A 2 -91.67 -3.91 5.14
CA THR A 2 -91.16 -3.44 6.43
C THR A 2 -89.80 -2.78 6.21
N THR A 3 -89.69 -1.50 6.55
CA THR A 3 -88.44 -0.73 6.52
C THR A 3 -87.73 -0.88 7.87
N THR A 4 -86.65 -1.64 7.91
CA THR A 4 -85.71 -1.71 9.04
C THR A 4 -84.57 -0.72 8.79
N SER A 5 -84.58 0.42 9.49
CA SER A 5 -83.47 1.37 9.52
C SER A 5 -82.46 0.95 10.59
N TYR A 6 -81.26 0.54 10.20
CA TYR A 6 -80.13 0.38 11.10
C TYR A 6 -79.56 1.75 11.49
N PRO A 7 -79.26 2.04 12.77
CA PRO A 7 -78.55 3.24 13.14
C PRO A 7 -77.05 3.06 12.85
N LEU A 8 -76.48 3.92 12.00
CA LEU A 8 -75.04 4.03 11.83
C LEU A 8 -74.46 4.70 13.08
N SER A 9 -73.80 3.92 13.93
CA SER A 9 -72.96 4.44 15.02
C SER A 9 -71.79 5.22 14.41
N PRO A 10 -71.46 6.43 14.88
CA PRO A 10 -70.26 7.12 14.42
C PRO A 10 -69.03 6.33 14.92
N MET A 11 -68.33 5.65 14.02
CA MET A 11 -66.97 5.17 14.29
C MET A 11 -66.08 6.40 14.45
N GLU A 12 -65.88 6.80 15.69
CA GLU A 12 -64.84 7.73 16.08
C GLU A 12 -63.51 7.05 15.74
N ALA A 13 -62.93 7.46 14.60
CA ALA A 13 -61.60 7.04 14.20
C ALA A 13 -60.62 7.61 15.24
N THR A 14 -60.30 6.82 16.25
CA THR A 14 -59.22 7.10 17.19
C THR A 14 -57.94 7.19 16.38
N LEU A 15 -57.59 8.40 15.94
CA LEU A 15 -56.32 8.70 15.32
C LEU A 15 -55.26 8.34 16.37
N LEU A 16 -54.52 7.26 16.11
CA LEU A 16 -53.33 6.93 16.90
C LEU A 16 -52.47 8.20 16.94
N PRO A 17 -52.06 8.69 18.13
CA PRO A 17 -51.19 9.86 18.20
C PRO A 17 -49.95 9.57 17.35
N ALA A 18 -49.61 10.49 16.45
CA ALA A 18 -48.42 10.36 15.63
C ALA A 18 -47.22 10.11 16.56
N PRO A 19 -46.37 9.09 16.28
CA PRO A 19 -45.25 8.79 17.15
C PRO A 19 -44.37 10.04 17.29
N THR A 20 -44.36 10.62 18.49
CA THR A 20 -43.65 11.87 18.82
C THR A 20 -42.13 11.69 18.90
N ASP A 21 -41.62 10.49 18.68
CA ASP A 21 -40.23 10.09 18.93
C ASP A 21 -39.35 10.11 17.68
N PHE A 22 -39.56 11.05 16.75
CA PHE A 22 -38.64 11.26 15.61
C PHE A 22 -37.39 12.10 15.97
N THR A 23 -37.29 12.60 17.20
CA THR A 23 -36.31 13.63 17.59
C THR A 23 -34.98 13.09 18.13
N LEU A 24 -34.79 11.78 18.28
CA LEU A 24 -33.53 11.21 18.77
C LEU A 24 -32.96 10.15 17.83
N LEU A 25 -32.80 10.48 16.54
CA LEU A 25 -31.79 9.76 15.76
C LEU A 25 -30.43 9.99 16.45
N PRO A 26 -29.72 8.94 16.90
CA PRO A 26 -28.47 9.14 17.60
C PRO A 26 -27.53 9.95 16.72
N ALA A 27 -27.03 11.06 17.26
CA ALA A 27 -26.08 11.93 16.57
C ALA A 27 -24.96 11.08 15.97
N ALA A 28 -24.58 11.37 14.72
CA ALA A 28 -23.53 10.62 14.05
C ALA A 28 -22.29 10.55 14.97
N PRO A 29 -21.75 9.34 15.23
CA PRO A 29 -20.67 9.18 16.19
C PRO A 29 -19.47 10.04 15.78
N ALA A 30 -18.67 10.50 16.75
CA ALA A 30 -17.49 11.32 16.49
C ALA A 30 -16.59 10.74 15.37
N PRO A 31 -15.93 11.59 14.56
CA PRO A 31 -15.19 11.16 13.36
C PRO A 31 -14.09 10.14 13.68
N LEU A 32 -13.45 10.24 14.84
CA LEU A 32 -12.45 9.27 15.32
C LEU A 32 -13.06 7.89 15.58
N THR A 33 -14.26 7.85 16.15
CA THR A 33 -14.99 6.61 16.39
C THR A 33 -15.43 5.96 15.07
N GLN A 34 -15.84 6.77 14.09
CA GLN A 34 -16.13 6.30 12.73
C GLN A 34 -14.88 5.69 12.09
N LEU A 35 -13.74 6.40 12.14
CA LEU A 35 -12.47 5.92 11.59
C LEU A 35 -12.04 4.59 12.21
N ARG A 36 -12.09 4.48 13.55
CA ARG A 36 -11.73 3.23 14.26
C ARG A 36 -12.62 2.06 13.85
N ARG A 37 -13.93 2.28 13.72
CA ARG A 37 -14.89 1.25 13.27
C ARG A 37 -14.61 0.83 11.83
N SER A 38 -14.39 1.79 10.93
CA SER A 38 -14.03 1.52 9.53
C SER A 38 -12.73 0.73 9.41
N LEU A 39 -11.70 1.09 10.18
CA LEU A 39 -10.42 0.37 10.18
C LEU A 39 -10.56 -1.06 10.73
N ALA A 40 -11.35 -1.26 11.79
CA ALA A 40 -11.62 -2.60 12.32
C ALA A 40 -12.37 -3.48 11.29
N ALA A 41 -13.34 -2.91 10.57
CA ALA A 41 -14.06 -3.62 9.52
C ALA A 41 -13.13 -3.97 8.34
N ASP A 42 -12.29 -3.02 7.90
CA ASP A 42 -11.36 -3.22 6.78
C ASP A 42 -10.27 -4.26 7.13
N THR A 43 -9.74 -4.26 8.35
CA THR A 43 -8.77 -5.27 8.80
C THR A 43 -9.38 -6.68 8.89
N LEU A 44 -10.66 -6.81 9.24
CA LEU A 44 -11.34 -8.11 9.22
C LEU A 44 -11.54 -8.63 7.79
N LYS A 45 -11.93 -7.75 6.85
CA LYS A 45 -12.02 -8.08 5.42
C LYS A 45 -10.67 -8.49 4.82
N LEU A 46 -9.58 -7.88 5.32
CA LEU A 46 -8.22 -8.15 4.87
C LEU A 46 -7.76 -9.58 5.15
N LYS A 47 -8.14 -10.16 6.30
CA LYS A 47 -7.70 -11.51 6.71
C LYS A 47 -8.03 -12.61 5.71
N ARG A 48 -9.02 -12.41 4.84
CA ARG A 48 -9.47 -13.39 3.84
C ARG A 48 -9.15 -13.00 2.40
N THR A 49 -8.42 -11.90 2.18
CA THR A 49 -8.21 -11.37 0.83
C THR A 49 -6.81 -11.61 0.28
N ALA A 50 -6.73 -11.64 -1.05
CA ALA A 50 -5.49 -11.83 -1.78
C ALA A 50 -4.46 -10.71 -1.50
N ALA A 51 -4.89 -9.54 -1.01
CA ALA A 51 -3.99 -8.44 -0.63
C ALA A 51 -3.04 -8.82 0.52
N LEU A 52 -3.53 -9.54 1.53
CA LEU A 52 -2.69 -10.00 2.62
C LEU A 52 -1.67 -11.04 2.15
N ARG A 53 -2.12 -11.99 1.32
CA ARG A 53 -1.24 -13.02 0.73
C ARG A 53 -0.17 -12.39 -0.17
N LEU A 54 -0.57 -11.43 -0.99
CA LEU A 54 0.33 -10.65 -1.84
C LEU A 54 1.37 -9.91 -0.99
N THR A 55 0.96 -9.27 0.10
CA THR A 55 1.87 -8.58 1.04
C THR A 55 2.89 -9.56 1.62
N LEU A 56 2.43 -10.71 2.10
CA LEU A 56 3.29 -11.73 2.70
C LEU A 56 4.31 -12.32 1.70
N LEU A 57 3.91 -12.46 0.43
CA LEU A 57 4.74 -13.03 -0.63
C LEU A 57 5.55 -11.99 -1.41
N SER A 58 5.26 -10.70 -1.24
CA SER A 58 5.85 -9.61 -2.05
C SER A 58 7.38 -9.58 -2.00
N GLY A 59 7.96 -9.75 -0.81
CA GLY A 59 9.40 -9.77 -0.61
C GLY A 59 10.07 -11.09 -1.02
N ALA A 60 9.32 -12.19 -1.14
CA ALA A 60 9.90 -13.50 -1.42
C ALA A 60 10.47 -13.59 -2.84
N PHE A 61 9.78 -13.02 -3.82
CA PHE A 61 10.21 -13.08 -5.22
C PHE A 61 11.53 -12.34 -5.51
N PRO A 62 11.72 -11.05 -5.14
CA PRO A 62 13.01 -10.36 -5.35
C PRO A 62 14.16 -11.02 -4.59
N VAL A 63 13.91 -11.49 -3.36
CA VAL A 63 14.90 -12.18 -2.54
C VAL A 63 15.29 -13.51 -3.17
N LEU A 64 14.32 -14.29 -3.66
CA LEU A 64 14.59 -15.54 -4.36
C LEU A 64 15.47 -15.32 -5.58
N ILE A 65 15.18 -14.31 -6.40
CA ILE A 65 16.00 -13.98 -7.58
C ILE A 65 17.44 -13.69 -7.15
N THR A 66 17.64 -12.84 -6.13
CA THR A 66 18.99 -12.49 -5.67
C THR A 66 19.69 -13.69 -5.04
N PHE A 67 18.97 -14.50 -4.27
CA PHE A 67 19.48 -15.73 -3.69
C PHE A 67 19.99 -16.68 -4.77
N LEU A 68 19.21 -16.92 -5.84
CA LEU A 68 19.62 -17.79 -6.93
C LEU A 68 20.84 -17.23 -7.68
N ILE A 69 20.89 -15.91 -7.90
CA ILE A 69 22.06 -15.25 -8.50
C ILE A 69 23.32 -15.54 -7.68
N PHE A 70 23.28 -15.36 -6.36
CA PHE A 70 24.43 -15.61 -5.48
C PHE A 70 24.72 -17.10 -5.30
N PHE A 71 23.70 -17.96 -5.31
CA PHE A 71 23.88 -19.40 -5.19
C PHE A 71 24.60 -19.98 -6.41
N PHE A 72 24.23 -19.56 -7.62
CA PHE A 72 24.84 -20.09 -8.86
C PHE A 72 26.07 -19.31 -9.32
N LYS A 73 26.10 -17.99 -9.14
CA LYS A 73 27.17 -17.11 -9.65
C LYS A 73 27.98 -16.40 -8.56
N GLY A 74 27.75 -16.72 -7.29
CA GLY A 74 28.42 -16.08 -6.16
C GLY A 74 29.94 -16.15 -6.23
N ASP A 75 30.50 -17.27 -6.70
CA ASP A 75 31.95 -17.44 -6.84
C ASP A 75 32.56 -16.44 -7.85
N ILE A 76 31.81 -16.03 -8.89
CA ILE A 76 32.24 -15.01 -9.85
C ILE A 76 32.03 -13.61 -9.26
N ILE A 77 30.89 -13.40 -8.61
CA ILE A 77 30.51 -12.12 -8.00
C ILE A 77 31.49 -11.72 -6.89
N MET A 78 32.06 -12.69 -6.16
CA MET A 78 32.97 -12.44 -5.04
C MET A 78 34.45 -12.46 -5.45
N LYS A 79 34.81 -12.91 -6.66
CA LYS A 79 36.20 -12.90 -7.17
C LYS A 79 36.81 -11.49 -7.22
N THR A 80 35.99 -10.47 -7.47
CA THR A 80 36.41 -9.06 -7.50
C THR A 80 36.74 -8.51 -6.10
N GLY A 81 36.65 -9.34 -5.06
CA GLY A 81 36.83 -8.92 -3.67
C GLY A 81 35.61 -8.15 -3.13
N GLY A 82 35.64 -7.91 -1.82
CA GLY A 82 34.61 -7.19 -1.08
C GLY A 82 33.77 -8.07 -0.14
N SER A 83 32.95 -7.42 0.68
CA SER A 83 32.10 -8.08 1.67
C SER A 83 30.81 -8.62 1.02
N PRO A 84 30.40 -9.88 1.31
CA PRO A 84 29.21 -10.49 0.71
C PRO A 84 27.91 -9.79 1.10
N TRP A 85 27.79 -9.36 2.35
CA TRP A 85 26.57 -8.74 2.88
C TRP A 85 26.18 -7.44 2.16
N PRO A 86 27.06 -6.42 2.05
CA PRO A 86 26.81 -5.23 1.25
C PRO A 86 26.32 -5.53 -0.17
N ARG A 87 27.02 -6.43 -0.88
CA ARG A 87 26.71 -6.72 -2.28
C ARG A 87 25.38 -7.46 -2.39
N PHE A 88 25.10 -8.39 -1.48
CA PHE A 88 23.83 -9.10 -1.42
C PHE A 88 22.66 -8.15 -1.14
N ILE A 89 22.77 -7.32 -0.11
CA ILE A 89 21.74 -6.36 0.30
C ILE A 89 21.46 -5.35 -0.83
N SER A 90 22.50 -4.72 -1.38
CA SER A 90 22.33 -3.76 -2.48
C SER A 90 21.70 -4.40 -3.72
N THR A 91 22.11 -5.62 -4.11
CA THR A 91 21.51 -6.34 -5.24
C THR A 91 20.04 -6.67 -4.97
N SER A 92 19.69 -7.09 -3.74
CA SER A 92 18.29 -7.37 -3.37
C SER A 92 17.42 -6.13 -3.45
N TRP A 93 17.88 -4.99 -2.92
CA TRP A 93 17.14 -3.73 -2.97
C TRP A 93 17.00 -3.20 -4.39
N GLN A 94 18.04 -3.32 -5.24
CA GLN A 94 17.95 -2.92 -6.64
C GLN A 94 16.97 -3.80 -7.42
N THR A 95 17.03 -5.12 -7.22
CA THR A 95 16.10 -6.08 -7.82
C THR A 95 14.65 -5.78 -7.43
N ALA A 96 14.42 -5.47 -6.15
CA ALA A 96 13.11 -5.07 -5.66
C ALA A 96 12.69 -3.70 -6.21
N GLY A 97 13.51 -2.67 -6.08
CA GLY A 97 13.19 -1.28 -6.38
C GLY A 97 12.97 -0.98 -7.86
N THR A 98 13.57 -1.75 -8.76
CA THR A 98 13.47 -1.51 -10.22
C THR A 98 12.05 -1.70 -10.76
N LEU A 99 11.42 -2.81 -10.39
CA LEU A 99 10.13 -3.21 -10.98
C LEU A 99 9.20 -3.86 -9.98
N LEU A 100 9.71 -4.74 -9.11
CA LEU A 100 8.88 -5.57 -8.24
C LEU A 100 8.18 -4.78 -7.14
N LEU A 101 8.87 -3.80 -6.54
CA LEU A 101 8.29 -2.94 -5.51
C LEU A 101 7.27 -1.97 -6.10
N PRO A 102 7.54 -1.26 -7.23
CA PRO A 102 6.50 -0.47 -7.88
C PRO A 102 5.26 -1.29 -8.27
N LEU A 103 5.46 -2.48 -8.87
CA LEU A 103 4.37 -3.37 -9.26
C LEU A 103 3.59 -3.89 -8.04
N PHE A 104 4.28 -4.21 -6.95
CA PHE A 104 3.65 -4.60 -5.70
C PHE A 104 2.71 -3.51 -5.19
N VAL A 105 3.17 -2.25 -5.13
CA VAL A 105 2.33 -1.13 -4.68
C VAL A 105 1.14 -0.94 -5.61
N VAL A 106 1.33 -1.11 -6.93
CA VAL A 106 0.25 -1.07 -7.93
C VAL A 106 -0.83 -2.10 -7.67
N LEU A 107 -0.43 -3.35 -7.45
CA LEU A 107 -1.35 -4.44 -7.19
C LEU A 107 -2.01 -4.31 -5.81
N LEU A 108 -1.23 -3.96 -4.78
CA LEU A 108 -1.71 -3.81 -3.40
C LEU A 108 -2.84 -2.79 -3.32
N THR A 109 -2.58 -1.58 -3.79
CA THR A 109 -3.56 -0.47 -3.79
C THR A 109 -4.81 -0.83 -4.57
N SER A 110 -4.64 -1.34 -5.80
CA SER A 110 -5.75 -1.72 -6.67
C SER A 110 -6.60 -2.83 -6.06
N LEU A 111 -5.98 -3.81 -5.41
CA LEU A 111 -6.68 -4.93 -4.80
C LEU A 111 -7.42 -4.52 -3.53
N VAL A 112 -6.81 -3.69 -2.68
CA VAL A 112 -7.46 -3.15 -1.47
C VAL A 112 -8.67 -2.28 -1.82
N VAL A 113 -8.53 -1.40 -2.82
CA VAL A 113 -9.64 -0.56 -3.27
C VAL A 113 -10.71 -1.38 -3.98
N HIS A 114 -10.33 -2.39 -4.76
CA HIS A 114 -11.29 -3.24 -5.46
C HIS A 114 -12.21 -4.04 -4.53
N ILE A 115 -11.75 -4.41 -3.33
CA ILE A 115 -12.63 -5.03 -2.31
C ILE A 115 -13.83 -4.13 -2.01
N GLU A 116 -13.65 -2.81 -2.06
CA GLU A 116 -14.72 -1.83 -1.86
C GLU A 116 -15.61 -1.66 -3.10
N THR A 117 -15.05 -1.73 -4.31
CA THR A 117 -15.85 -1.58 -5.54
C THR A 117 -16.62 -2.83 -5.90
N LYS A 118 -16.12 -4.03 -5.53
CA LYS A 118 -16.74 -5.33 -5.80
C LYS A 118 -17.86 -5.67 -4.82
N ALA A 119 -17.72 -5.25 -3.57
CA ALA A 119 -18.89 -5.20 -2.71
C ALA A 119 -19.82 -4.14 -3.32
N THR A 120 -21.08 -4.48 -3.61
CA THR A 120 -22.16 -3.53 -3.95
C THR A 120 -22.47 -2.58 -2.77
N ALA A 121 -21.47 -2.33 -1.93
CA ALA A 121 -21.44 -1.57 -0.72
C ALA A 121 -21.62 -0.10 -1.00
N TRP A 122 -21.34 0.47 -2.17
CA TRP A 122 -21.53 1.91 -2.36
C TRP A 122 -22.96 2.34 -2.00
N LYS A 123 -23.99 1.66 -2.49
CA LYS A 123 -25.40 1.95 -2.11
C LYS A 123 -25.72 1.70 -0.63
N HIS A 124 -25.04 0.74 0.02
CA HIS A 124 -25.27 0.39 1.43
C HIS A 124 -24.37 1.19 2.42
N LEU A 125 -23.23 1.67 1.94
CA LEU A 125 -22.26 2.54 2.59
C LEU A 125 -22.75 3.99 2.55
N TYR A 126 -23.49 4.39 1.51
CA TYR A 126 -24.25 5.63 1.48
C TYR A 126 -25.45 5.64 2.43
N ALA A 127 -25.92 4.46 2.87
CA ALA A 127 -26.95 4.34 3.91
C ALA A 127 -26.35 4.26 5.32
N GLN A 128 -25.05 3.99 5.46
CA GLN A 128 -24.37 4.01 6.75
C GLN A 128 -23.94 5.44 7.11
N PRO A 129 -24.09 5.87 8.37
CA PRO A 129 -23.70 7.20 8.86
C PRO A 129 -22.17 7.30 9.04
N VAL A 130 -21.40 6.90 8.03
CA VAL A 130 -19.94 6.93 8.03
C VAL A 130 -19.48 7.96 7.00
N GLY A 131 -18.72 8.96 7.46
CA GLY A 131 -18.23 10.03 6.60
C GLY A 131 -17.30 9.50 5.49
N ARG A 132 -17.40 10.09 4.29
CA ARG A 132 -16.55 9.77 3.12
C ARG A 132 -15.04 9.83 3.45
N GLY A 133 -14.66 10.77 4.31
CA GLY A 133 -13.27 10.91 4.78
C GLY A 133 -12.81 9.78 5.68
N ALA A 134 -13.67 9.22 6.54
CA ALA A 134 -13.30 8.11 7.42
C ALA A 134 -12.97 6.85 6.60
N VAL A 135 -13.72 6.59 5.52
CA VAL A 135 -13.48 5.45 4.60
C VAL A 135 -12.22 5.68 3.76
N PHE A 136 -11.99 6.90 3.28
CA PHE A 136 -10.77 7.24 2.54
C PHE A 136 -9.53 7.03 3.43
N VAL A 137 -9.53 7.61 4.63
CA VAL A 137 -8.40 7.53 5.56
C VAL A 137 -8.21 6.11 6.08
N SER A 138 -9.27 5.35 6.39
CA SER A 138 -9.13 3.96 6.86
C SER A 138 -8.39 3.08 5.84
N LYS A 139 -8.74 3.22 4.55
CA LYS A 139 -8.11 2.46 3.47
C LYS A 139 -6.68 2.90 3.22
N LEU A 140 -6.43 4.20 3.22
CA LEU A 140 -5.09 4.73 3.10
C LEU A 140 -4.19 4.18 4.22
N LEU A 141 -4.63 4.25 5.47
CA LEU A 141 -3.90 3.70 6.61
C LEU A 141 -3.65 2.19 6.49
N LEU A 142 -4.64 1.44 5.99
CA LEU A 142 -4.48 0.01 5.75
C LEU A 142 -3.40 -0.28 4.70
N ILE A 143 -3.41 0.43 3.57
CA ILE A 143 -2.43 0.27 2.50
C ILE A 143 -1.03 0.68 2.99
N LEU A 144 -0.92 1.78 3.74
CA LEU A 144 0.34 2.21 4.35
C LEU A 144 0.89 1.16 5.32
N ALA A 145 0.04 0.60 6.18
CA ALA A 145 0.43 -0.46 7.12
C ALA A 145 0.88 -1.73 6.38
N LEU A 146 0.15 -2.16 5.34
CA LEU A 146 0.53 -3.31 4.52
C LEU A 146 1.85 -3.08 3.79
N ASN A 147 2.08 -1.88 3.27
CA ASN A 147 3.35 -1.52 2.63
C ASN A 147 4.52 -1.57 3.63
N ALA A 148 4.34 -1.06 4.86
CA ALA A 148 5.33 -1.16 5.93
C ALA A 148 5.64 -2.63 6.28
N VAL A 149 4.60 -3.46 6.44
CA VAL A 149 4.76 -4.90 6.72
C VAL A 149 5.49 -5.62 5.59
N ALA A 150 5.16 -5.32 4.32
CA ALA A 150 5.86 -5.90 3.17
C ALA A 150 7.35 -5.56 3.18
N LEU A 151 7.72 -4.31 3.46
CA LEU A 151 9.13 -3.91 3.54
C LEU A 151 9.87 -4.58 4.69
N LEU A 152 9.25 -4.67 5.88
CA LEU A 152 9.84 -5.38 7.02
C LEU A 152 10.06 -6.87 6.71
N LEU A 153 9.07 -7.52 6.09
CA LEU A 153 9.19 -8.91 5.64
C LEU A 153 10.27 -9.06 4.58
N PHE A 154 10.36 -8.15 3.62
CA PHE A 154 11.42 -8.15 2.62
C PHE A 154 12.80 -8.07 3.26
N ALA A 155 13.04 -7.14 4.20
CA ALA A 155 14.32 -7.05 4.90
C ALA A 155 14.63 -8.30 5.72
N ALA A 156 13.63 -8.86 6.42
CA ALA A 156 13.79 -10.11 7.16
C ALA A 156 14.15 -11.28 6.23
N LEU A 157 13.51 -11.37 5.06
CA LEU A 157 13.80 -12.38 4.03
C LEU A 157 15.20 -12.19 3.43
N VAL A 158 15.65 -10.96 3.18
CA VAL A 158 17.04 -10.69 2.74
C VAL A 158 18.03 -11.20 3.79
N LEU A 159 17.85 -10.84 5.06
CA LEU A 159 18.74 -11.31 6.13
C LEU A 159 18.71 -12.83 6.26
N GLY A 160 17.52 -13.45 6.26
CA GLY A 160 17.35 -14.90 6.31
C GLY A 160 17.99 -15.63 5.12
N ALA A 161 17.85 -15.08 3.91
CA ALA A 161 18.46 -15.64 2.71
C ALA A 161 19.98 -15.52 2.71
N GLY A 162 20.54 -14.43 3.23
CA GLY A 162 21.98 -14.28 3.44
C GLY A 162 22.54 -15.27 4.45
N LEU A 163 21.84 -15.50 5.57
CA LEU A 163 22.18 -16.54 6.55
C LEU A 163 22.07 -17.95 5.96
N LEU A 164 21.05 -18.21 5.12
CA LEU A 164 20.93 -19.50 4.45
C LEU A 164 22.09 -19.71 3.45
N LEU A 165 22.50 -18.68 2.71
CA LEU A 165 23.67 -18.73 1.84
C LEU A 165 24.97 -18.98 2.61
N SER A 166 25.09 -18.47 3.85
CA SER A 166 26.28 -18.70 4.66
C SER A 166 26.47 -20.18 5.01
N VAL A 167 25.35 -20.91 5.18
CA VAL A 167 25.36 -22.36 5.44
C VAL A 167 25.56 -23.16 4.15
N LEU A 168 24.83 -22.83 3.09
CA LEU A 168 24.84 -23.60 1.83
C LEU A 168 26.09 -23.35 0.97
N ARG A 169 26.68 -22.15 1.05
CA ARG A 169 27.85 -21.72 0.26
C ARG A 169 28.85 -21.01 1.18
N PRO A 170 29.50 -21.72 2.12
CA PRO A 170 30.41 -21.11 3.10
C PRO A 170 31.61 -20.40 2.43
N LYS A 171 32.01 -20.84 1.23
CA LYS A 171 33.07 -20.22 0.42
C LYS A 171 32.81 -18.74 0.06
N LEU A 172 31.56 -18.28 0.14
CA LEU A 172 31.20 -16.89 -0.13
C LEU A 172 31.56 -15.94 1.02
N GLY A 173 31.95 -16.46 2.19
CA GLY A 173 32.49 -15.65 3.30
C GLY A 173 31.43 -14.90 4.13
N PHE A 174 30.14 -15.23 4.01
CA PHE A 174 29.07 -14.56 4.77
C PHE A 174 29.23 -14.71 6.30
N VAL A 175 29.85 -15.80 6.77
CA VAL A 175 30.10 -16.05 8.21
C VAL A 175 31.15 -15.10 8.78
N LEU A 176 32.15 -14.71 7.97
CA LEU A 176 33.27 -13.86 8.41
C LEU A 176 32.94 -12.36 8.29
N ALA A 177 31.82 -12.03 7.65
CA ALA A 177 31.45 -10.66 7.34
C ALA A 177 30.34 -10.16 8.28
N THR A 178 30.51 -8.94 8.80
CA THR A 178 29.53 -8.29 9.68
C THR A 178 28.28 -7.87 8.90
N ILE A 179 27.10 -8.13 9.47
CA ILE A 179 25.82 -7.69 8.92
C ILE A 179 25.66 -6.18 9.16
N PRO A 180 25.44 -5.37 8.10
CA PRO A 180 25.25 -3.92 8.25
C PRO A 180 23.80 -3.60 8.66
N PHE A 181 23.44 -3.89 9.92
CA PHE A 181 22.08 -3.71 10.43
C PHE A 181 21.59 -2.27 10.36
N GLU A 182 22.45 -1.30 10.70
CA GLU A 182 22.13 0.13 10.60
C GLU A 182 21.68 0.50 9.19
N THR A 183 22.44 0.07 8.18
CA THR A 183 22.14 0.32 6.78
C THR A 183 20.82 -0.29 6.36
N VAL A 184 20.50 -1.50 6.83
CA VAL A 184 19.21 -2.16 6.57
C VAL A 184 18.05 -1.35 7.15
N VAL A 185 18.17 -0.85 8.39
CA VAL A 185 17.14 -0.04 9.04
C VAL A 185 16.94 1.29 8.32
N TRP A 186 18.02 1.99 7.97
CA TRP A 186 17.92 3.23 7.21
C TRP A 186 17.32 3.03 5.82
N MET A 187 17.70 1.95 5.15
CA MET A 187 17.14 1.60 3.85
C MET A 187 15.65 1.26 3.94
N LEU A 188 15.20 0.60 5.00
CA LEU A 188 13.77 0.38 5.25
C LEU A 188 13.01 1.70 5.35
N LEU A 189 13.48 2.63 6.18
CA LEU A 189 12.85 3.93 6.38
C LEU A 189 12.81 4.74 5.08
N ARG A 190 13.95 4.84 4.39
CA ARG A 190 14.05 5.58 3.14
C ARG A 190 13.22 4.96 2.02
N THR A 191 13.21 3.63 1.91
CA THR A 191 12.37 2.93 0.92
C THR A 191 10.89 3.14 1.22
N TYR A 192 10.49 3.12 2.50
CA TYR A 192 9.11 3.43 2.88
C TYR A 192 8.71 4.83 2.43
N VAL A 193 9.53 5.85 2.72
CA VAL A 193 9.30 7.22 2.24
C VAL A 193 9.24 7.29 0.72
N ALA A 194 10.16 6.62 0.03
CA ALA A 194 10.22 6.61 -1.43
C ALA A 194 8.96 6.01 -2.07
N THR A 195 8.32 5.02 -1.44
CA THR A 195 7.08 4.42 -1.94
C THR A 195 5.83 5.26 -1.72
N LEU A 196 5.85 6.31 -0.87
CA LEU A 196 4.66 7.07 -0.51
C LEU A 196 4.01 7.78 -1.71
N GLY A 197 4.79 8.51 -2.50
CA GLY A 197 4.30 9.25 -3.67
C GLY A 197 3.65 8.33 -4.70
N LEU A 198 4.32 7.22 -5.03
CA LEU A 198 3.76 6.16 -5.88
C LEU A 198 2.44 5.61 -5.33
N LEU A 199 2.43 5.28 -4.04
CA LEU A 199 1.26 4.72 -3.35
C LEU A 199 0.08 5.68 -3.40
N ALA A 200 0.30 6.98 -3.18
CA ALA A 200 -0.75 8.00 -3.25
C ALA A 200 -1.32 8.15 -4.67
N VAL A 201 -0.45 8.28 -5.69
CA VAL A 201 -0.87 8.32 -7.10
C VAL A 201 -1.75 7.14 -7.43
N GLN A 202 -1.26 5.95 -7.11
CA GLN A 202 -1.98 4.74 -7.45
C GLN A 202 -3.27 4.57 -6.64
N TYR A 203 -3.26 4.89 -5.35
CA TYR A 203 -4.46 4.84 -4.51
C TYR A 203 -5.57 5.72 -5.08
N VAL A 204 -5.23 6.95 -5.46
CA VAL A 204 -6.17 7.91 -6.03
C VAL A 204 -6.67 7.43 -7.41
N VAL A 205 -5.79 6.92 -8.27
CA VAL A 205 -6.20 6.25 -9.51
C VAL A 205 -7.18 5.12 -9.21
N SER A 206 -6.86 4.21 -8.29
CA SER A 206 -7.74 3.09 -7.95
C SER A 206 -9.12 3.51 -7.44
N LEU A 207 -9.26 4.68 -6.80
CA LEU A 207 -10.55 5.19 -6.32
C LEU A 207 -11.48 5.69 -7.43
N PHE A 208 -10.92 6.15 -8.56
CA PHE A 208 -11.72 6.72 -9.64
C PHE A 208 -12.42 5.66 -10.48
N TRP A 209 -11.79 4.52 -10.72
CA TRP A 209 -12.35 3.44 -11.53
C TRP A 209 -13.01 2.35 -10.68
N ARG A 210 -14.20 1.91 -11.09
CA ARG A 210 -14.91 0.80 -10.44
C ARG A 210 -14.29 -0.57 -10.75
N SER A 211 -13.54 -0.66 -11.85
CA SER A 211 -12.87 -1.89 -12.30
C SER A 211 -11.53 -2.09 -11.62
N PHE A 212 -11.16 -3.34 -11.36
CA PHE A 212 -9.80 -3.71 -10.93
C PHE A 212 -8.77 -3.55 -12.05
N VAL A 213 -9.17 -3.88 -13.29
CA VAL A 213 -8.26 -3.99 -14.44
C VAL A 213 -7.70 -2.62 -14.84
N VAL A 214 -8.53 -1.56 -14.78
CA VAL A 214 -8.12 -0.23 -15.26
C VAL A 214 -7.02 0.38 -14.38
N PRO A 215 -7.16 0.47 -13.04
CA PRO A 215 -6.09 0.98 -12.19
C PRO A 215 -4.79 0.17 -12.31
N VAL A 216 -4.90 -1.16 -12.40
CA VAL A 216 -3.73 -2.03 -12.57
C VAL A 216 -3.04 -1.75 -13.91
N GLY A 217 -3.79 -1.65 -15.01
CA GLY A 217 -3.25 -1.33 -16.32
C GLY A 217 -2.56 0.03 -16.37
N VAL A 218 -3.16 1.05 -15.76
CA VAL A 218 -2.56 2.40 -15.64
C VAL A 218 -1.27 2.36 -14.83
N GLY A 219 -1.30 1.70 -13.66
CA GLY A 219 -0.12 1.58 -12.81
C GLY A 219 1.01 0.80 -13.47
N MET A 220 0.70 -0.31 -14.14
CA MET A 220 1.68 -1.09 -14.91
C MET A 220 2.26 -0.29 -16.07
N GLY A 221 1.41 0.42 -16.82
CA GLY A 221 1.86 1.32 -17.88
C GLY A 221 2.79 2.41 -17.36
N ALA A 222 2.49 2.99 -16.19
CA ALA A 222 3.35 3.96 -15.53
C ALA A 222 4.69 3.36 -15.08
N VAL A 223 4.71 2.13 -14.54
CA VAL A 223 5.96 1.41 -14.22
C VAL A 223 6.82 1.24 -15.48
N VAL A 224 6.24 0.74 -16.57
CA VAL A 224 6.97 0.53 -17.84
C VAL A 224 7.48 1.84 -18.42
N ALA A 225 6.64 2.88 -18.45
CA ALA A 225 7.03 4.21 -18.91
C ALA A 225 8.17 4.78 -18.05
N THR A 226 8.13 4.57 -16.74
CA THR A 226 9.18 5.01 -15.83
C THR A 226 10.51 4.33 -16.15
N ILE A 227 10.50 3.02 -16.38
CA ILE A 227 11.70 2.27 -16.76
C ILE A 227 12.28 2.80 -18.08
N ALA A 228 11.42 3.07 -19.07
CA ALA A 228 11.84 3.64 -20.35
C ALA A 228 12.44 5.05 -20.22
N LEU A 229 11.99 5.82 -19.23
CA LEU A 229 12.42 7.19 -18.96
C LEU A 229 13.57 7.31 -17.95
N LEU A 230 14.17 6.20 -17.50
CA LEU A 230 15.25 6.25 -16.50
C LEU A 230 16.49 7.02 -16.95
N SER A 231 16.74 7.11 -18.27
CA SER A 231 17.85 7.89 -18.83
C SER A 231 17.58 9.40 -18.86
N TRP A 232 16.35 9.82 -18.55
CA TRP A 232 15.97 11.23 -18.54
C TRP A 232 16.53 11.91 -17.29
N GLU A 233 17.11 13.11 -17.44
CA GLU A 233 17.67 13.94 -16.36
C GLU A 233 16.70 14.22 -15.20
N HIS A 234 15.39 14.15 -15.46
CA HIS A 234 14.33 14.43 -14.50
C HIS A 234 13.57 13.18 -14.03
N ALA A 235 14.11 11.98 -14.29
CA ALA A 235 13.51 10.72 -13.87
C ALA A 235 13.32 10.64 -12.34
N ASP A 236 14.13 11.36 -11.56
CA ASP A 236 14.05 11.47 -10.10
C ASP A 236 12.73 12.09 -9.60
N LYS A 237 12.05 12.89 -10.44
CA LYS A 237 10.74 13.50 -10.13
C LYS A 237 9.58 12.52 -10.32
N ILE A 238 9.80 11.40 -11.01
CA ILE A 238 8.75 10.42 -11.29
C ILE A 238 8.52 9.57 -10.03
N PRO A 239 7.29 9.53 -9.47
CA PRO A 239 7.05 8.87 -8.18
C PRO A 239 7.31 7.35 -8.25
N TYR A 240 7.10 6.75 -9.43
CA TYR A 240 7.38 5.34 -9.70
C TYR A 240 8.88 5.00 -9.74
N ALA A 241 9.75 5.99 -9.96
CA ALA A 241 11.21 5.81 -10.02
C ALA A 241 11.86 5.87 -8.62
N ALA A 242 11.20 6.52 -7.65
CA ALA A 242 11.76 6.77 -6.32
C ALA A 242 12.24 5.49 -5.57
N PRO A 243 11.54 4.34 -5.65
CA PRO A 243 12.05 3.08 -5.10
C PRO A 243 13.42 2.66 -5.65
N LEU A 244 13.61 2.77 -6.97
CA LEU A 244 14.88 2.46 -7.61
C LEU A 244 15.94 3.49 -7.24
N GLY A 245 15.61 4.79 -7.25
CA GLY A 245 16.53 5.86 -6.83
C GLY A 245 17.06 5.64 -5.41
N THR A 246 16.21 5.15 -4.51
CA THR A 246 16.60 4.83 -3.12
C THR A 246 17.49 3.60 -3.06
N ALA A 247 17.19 2.56 -3.83
CA ALA A 247 18.06 1.38 -3.93
C ALA A 247 19.46 1.71 -4.48
N MET A 248 19.54 2.65 -5.42
CA MET A 248 20.79 3.14 -6.02
C MET A 248 21.53 4.16 -5.15
N ALA A 249 20.89 4.70 -4.10
CA ALA A 249 21.52 5.65 -3.19
C ALA A 249 22.52 5.00 -2.21
N MET A 250 22.54 3.67 -2.11
CA MET A 250 23.54 2.95 -1.33
C MET A 250 24.93 3.15 -1.91
N LYS A 251 25.90 3.51 -1.06
CA LYS A 251 27.31 3.64 -1.45
C LYS A 251 28.13 2.52 -0.84
N MET A 252 29.09 2.03 -1.63
CA MET A 252 30.10 1.09 -1.16
C MET A 252 31.34 1.90 -0.76
N GLU A 253 31.61 1.99 0.53
CA GLU A 253 32.81 2.65 1.05
C GLU A 253 33.65 1.65 1.83
N LYS A 254 34.90 1.42 1.40
CA LYS A 254 35.86 0.51 2.06
C LYS A 254 35.25 -0.85 2.46
N ALA A 255 34.52 -1.48 1.53
CA ALA A 255 33.80 -2.76 1.72
C ALA A 255 32.68 -2.76 2.78
N THR A 256 32.26 -1.58 3.25
CA THR A 256 31.06 -1.37 4.07
C THR A 256 29.97 -0.70 3.24
N LEU A 257 28.71 -1.05 3.51
CA LEU A 257 27.55 -0.45 2.85
C LEU A 257 27.11 0.74 3.68
N THR A 258 27.26 1.96 3.17
CA THR A 258 26.82 3.17 3.85
C THR A 258 25.65 3.82 3.10
N VAL A 259 24.74 4.40 3.88
CA VAL A 259 23.57 5.12 3.38
C VAL A 259 23.51 6.43 4.14
N ALA A 260 23.26 7.52 3.42
CA ALA A 260 23.10 8.81 4.06
C ALA A 260 21.87 8.79 5.00
N HIS A 261 22.04 9.32 6.20
CA HIS A 261 20.97 9.52 7.19
C HIS A 261 20.00 10.66 6.79
N GLU A 262 20.30 11.35 5.69
CA GLU A 262 19.46 12.38 5.09
C GLU A 262 18.64 11.84 3.92
N LEU A 263 17.43 12.40 3.77
CA LEU A 263 16.53 12.09 2.67
C LEU A 263 17.10 12.62 1.35
N ALA A 264 17.11 11.77 0.34
CA ALA A 264 17.49 12.15 -1.02
C ALA A 264 16.40 12.98 -1.71
N LYS A 265 16.77 13.68 -2.80
CA LYS A 265 15.85 14.54 -3.57
C LYS A 265 14.58 13.81 -4.04
N HIS A 266 14.72 12.59 -4.55
CA HIS A 266 13.59 11.77 -4.99
C HIS A 266 12.66 11.33 -3.84
N GLU A 267 13.19 11.19 -2.62
CA GLU A 267 12.38 10.90 -1.43
C GLU A 267 11.58 12.13 -1.00
N TRP A 268 12.16 13.33 -1.09
CA TRP A 268 11.44 14.59 -0.90
C TRP A 268 10.33 14.79 -1.93
N TYR A 269 10.60 14.50 -3.21
CA TYR A 269 9.55 14.53 -4.24
C TYR A 269 8.45 13.52 -3.95
N SER A 270 8.78 12.34 -3.42
CA SER A 270 7.79 11.33 -3.03
C SER A 270 6.84 11.85 -1.93
N LEU A 271 7.37 12.58 -0.93
CA LEU A 271 6.55 13.25 0.09
C LEU A 271 5.64 14.34 -0.52
N GLY A 272 6.19 15.14 -1.45
CA GLY A 272 5.42 16.15 -2.18
C GLY A 272 4.26 15.53 -2.98
N TRP A 273 4.54 14.47 -3.74
CA TRP A 273 3.54 13.69 -4.45
C TRP A 273 2.49 13.12 -3.50
N PHE A 274 2.91 12.55 -2.37
CA PHE A 274 2.01 11.97 -1.37
C PHE A 274 1.03 13.02 -0.84
N ALA A 275 1.52 14.17 -0.38
CA ALA A 275 0.67 15.23 0.14
C ALA A 275 -0.26 15.81 -0.95
N GLY A 276 0.30 16.20 -2.09
CA GLY A 276 -0.45 16.87 -3.17
C GLY A 276 -1.53 15.98 -3.76
N VAL A 277 -1.23 14.71 -4.03
CA VAL A 277 -2.19 13.78 -4.64
C VAL A 277 -3.27 13.38 -3.66
N LEU A 278 -2.97 13.18 -2.38
CA LEU A 278 -4.01 12.85 -1.40
C LEU A 278 -4.98 14.01 -1.20
N VAL A 279 -4.49 15.25 -1.16
CA VAL A 279 -5.36 16.45 -1.12
C VAL A 279 -6.25 16.50 -2.36
N LEU A 280 -5.66 16.34 -3.55
CA LEU A 280 -6.41 16.32 -4.81
C LEU A 280 -7.46 15.20 -4.82
N GLY A 281 -7.07 13.98 -4.44
CA GLY A 281 -7.95 12.82 -4.38
C GLY A 281 -9.10 13.01 -3.39
N TYR A 282 -8.85 13.61 -2.23
CA TYR A 282 -9.87 13.94 -1.25
C TYR A 282 -10.86 15.00 -1.75
N VAL A 283 -10.37 16.08 -2.37
CA VAL A 283 -11.22 17.12 -2.97
C VAL A 283 -12.09 16.54 -4.09
N LEU A 284 -11.52 15.70 -4.94
CA LEU A 284 -12.25 15.02 -6.02
C LEU A 284 -13.31 14.05 -5.46
N LEU A 285 -13.03 13.37 -4.34
CA LEU A 285 -14.01 12.52 -3.65
C LEU A 285 -15.20 13.33 -3.11
N LEU A 286 -14.97 14.55 -2.62
CA LEU A 286 -16.04 15.44 -2.16
C LEU A 286 -16.93 15.90 -3.32
N ARG A 287 -16.34 16.20 -4.48
CA ARG A 287 -17.05 16.64 -5.70
C ARG A 287 -17.78 15.52 -6.44
N ARG A 288 -17.55 14.25 -6.09
CA ARG A 288 -18.22 13.12 -6.72
C ARG A 288 -19.68 13.07 -6.29
N ASN A 289 -20.56 13.61 -7.13
CA ASN A 289 -22.00 13.47 -6.99
C ASN A 289 -22.39 12.04 -7.37
N VAL A 290 -23.09 11.39 -6.46
CA VAL A 290 -23.61 10.04 -6.63
C VAL A 290 -24.99 10.20 -7.23
N SER A 291 -25.06 10.24 -8.56
CA SER A 291 -26.30 10.01 -9.30
C SER A 291 -26.46 8.53 -9.63
#